data_AF-A0A4R2BYZ7-F1
#
_entry.id   AF-A0A4R2BYZ7-F1
#
_cell.length_a   1.000
_cell.length_b   1.000
_cell.length_c   1.000
_cell.angle_alpha   90.00
_cell.angle_beta   90.00
_cell.angle_gamma   90.00
#
_symmetry.space_group_name_H-M   'P 1'
#
loop_
_entity.id
_entity.type
_entity.pdbx_description
1 polymer ?
#
loop_
_entity_poly.entity_id
_entity_poly.type
_entity_poly.pdbx_seq_one_letter_code
_entity_poly.pdbx_strand_id
1 'polypeptide(L)'
;MTIRPVKYRVKQPVVVDGHRVSDGVYVGQKISDTEIERQRNRLFSYFLHLATQKAGKGATGVQRFDLDVTDLVISGQIDLG
;
A
#
# COMPACT_ATOMS: atom_id res chain seq x y z
N MET A 1 -16.62 -10.02 -1.11
CA MET A 1 -15.44 -9.27 -0.67
C MET A 1 -14.77 -9.90 0.54
N THR A 2 -13.47 -10.17 0.45
CA THR A 2 -12.62 -10.59 1.58
C THR A 2 -11.51 -9.58 1.77
N ILE A 3 -11.34 -9.07 3.00
CA ILE A 3 -10.25 -8.16 3.38
C ILE A 3 -9.38 -8.88 4.41
N ARG A 4 -8.07 -8.94 4.17
CA ARG A 4 -7.11 -9.54 5.11
C ARG A 4 -5.99 -8.54 5.43
N PRO A 5 -5.61 -8.38 6.71
CA PRO A 5 -4.44 -7.58 7.04
C PRO A 5 -3.17 -8.26 6.52
N VAL A 6 -2.23 -7.45 6.02
CA VAL A 6 -0.96 -7.90 5.45
C VAL A 6 0.17 -7.00 5.93
N LYS A 7 1.34 -7.58 6.18
CA LYS A 7 2.57 -6.84 6.40
C LYS A 7 3.34 -6.75 5.09
N TYR A 8 3.85 -5.56 4.80
CA TYR A 8 4.66 -5.30 3.62
C TYR A 8 6.09 -5.00 4.05
N ARG A 9 7.07 -5.58 3.36
CA ARG A 9 8.47 -5.25 3.51
C ARG A 9 8.97 -4.61 2.24
N VAL A 10 9.27 -3.32 2.32
CA VAL A 10 9.83 -2.52 1.24
C VAL A 10 11.35 -2.58 1.37
N LYS A 11 12.03 -3.22 0.42
CA LYS A 11 13.49 -3.39 0.44
C LYS A 11 14.25 -2.15 0.00
N GLN A 12 13.66 -1.40 -0.94
CA GLN A 12 14.22 -0.20 -1.52
C GLN A 12 13.12 0.85 -1.68
N PRO A 13 13.41 2.15 -1.52
CA PRO A 13 12.40 3.18 -1.67
C PRO A 13 11.72 3.14 -3.04
N VAL A 14 10.39 3.20 -3.04
CA VAL A 14 9.56 3.20 -4.26
C VAL A 14 8.63 4.41 -4.27
N VAL A 15 8.17 4.81 -5.45
CA VAL A 15 7.15 5.86 -5.61
C VAL A 15 5.86 5.20 -6.06
N VAL A 16 4.78 5.41 -5.30
CA VAL A 16 3.45 4.85 -5.57
C VAL A 16 2.45 5.99 -5.52
N ASP A 17 1.68 6.19 -6.60
CA ASP A 17 0.72 7.30 -6.73
C ASP A 17 1.31 8.68 -6.37
N GLY A 18 2.58 8.92 -6.69
CA GLY A 18 3.30 10.16 -6.37
C GLY A 18 3.83 10.26 -4.93
N HIS A 19 3.59 9.24 -4.10
CA HIS A 19 4.09 9.15 -2.73
C HIS A 19 5.35 8.30 -2.65
N ARG A 20 6.42 8.86 -2.07
CA ARG A 20 7.63 8.10 -1.75
C ARG A 20 7.39 7.23 -0.53
N VAL A 21 7.48 5.92 -0.72
CA VAL A 21 7.50 4.91 0.35
C VAL A 21 8.98 4.55 0.59
N SER A 22 9.48 4.81 1.79
CA SER A 22 10.85 4.45 2.17
C SER A 22 10.99 2.95 2.35
N ASP A 23 12.23 2.47 2.46
CA ASP A 23 12.50 1.12 2.94
C ASP A 23 11.98 0.96 4.38
N GLY A 24 11.43 -0.22 4.68
CA GLY A 24 10.84 -0.48 5.98
C GLY A 24 9.74 -1.53 5.97
N VAL A 25 9.10 -1.68 7.13
CA VAL A 25 7.94 -2.56 7.32
C VAL A 25 6.70 -1.72 7.46
N TYR A 26 5.70 -2.01 6.62
CA TYR A 26 4.43 -1.32 6.58
C TYR A 26 3.29 -2.31 6.81
N VAL A 27 2.13 -1.78 7.14
CA VAL A 27 0.90 -2.56 7.25
C VAL A 27 -0.05 -2.16 6.14
N GLY A 28 -0.94 -3.07 5.79
CA GLY A 28 -2.08 -2.76 4.96
C GLY A 28 -2.98 -3.96 4.78
N GLN A 29 -3.58 -4.07 3.61
CA GLN A 29 -4.65 -5.03 3.37
C GLN A 29 -4.58 -5.64 1.99
N LYS A 30 -4.85 -6.95 1.93
CA LYS A 30 -5.22 -7.65 0.70
C LYS A 30 -6.73 -7.62 0.58
N ILE A 31 -7.22 -7.12 -0.54
CA ILE A 31 -8.63 -7.16 -0.90
C ILE A 31 -8.79 -8.16 -2.03
N SER A 32 -9.62 -9.17 -1.81
CA SER A 32 -10.03 -10.14 -2.82
C SER A 32 -11.53 -10.00 -3.02
N ASP A 33 -11.93 -9.61 -4.22
CA ASP A 33 -13.34 -9.42 -4.54
C ASP A 33 -13.64 -9.71 -6.02
N THR A 34 -14.82 -10.26 -6.26
CA THR A 34 -15.35 -10.56 -7.59
C THR A 34 -15.58 -9.31 -8.44
N GLU A 35 -15.74 -8.11 -7.84
CA GLU A 35 -15.78 -6.84 -8.57
C GLU A 35 -14.39 -6.30 -8.95
N ILE A 36 -13.35 -6.55 -8.13
CA ILE A 36 -11.96 -6.22 -8.51
C ILE A 36 -11.54 -7.06 -9.73
N GLU A 37 -11.96 -8.32 -9.78
CA GLU A 37 -11.80 -9.20 -10.93
C GLU A 37 -12.43 -8.61 -12.19
N ARG A 38 -13.63 -8.03 -12.08
CA ARG A 38 -14.35 -7.45 -13.22
C ARG A 38 -13.80 -6.09 -13.68
N GLN A 39 -13.40 -5.22 -12.74
CA GLN A 39 -12.98 -3.86 -13.08
C GLN A 39 -11.50 -3.76 -13.50
N ARG A 40 -10.62 -4.58 -12.91
CA ARG A 40 -9.17 -4.49 -13.14
C ARG A 40 -8.55 -5.74 -13.73
N ASN A 41 -9.34 -6.77 -14.04
CA ASN A 41 -8.88 -8.08 -14.51
C ASN A 41 -7.81 -8.70 -13.58
N ARG A 42 -7.98 -8.51 -12.26
CA ARG A 42 -7.06 -8.98 -11.21
C ARG A 42 -7.85 -9.70 -10.11
N LEU A 43 -7.38 -10.86 -9.67
CA LEU A 43 -8.03 -11.69 -8.61
C LEU A 43 -7.94 -11.07 -7.20
N PHE A 44 -7.02 -10.12 -7.00
CA PHE A 44 -6.81 -9.44 -5.73
C PHE A 44 -6.04 -8.12 -5.93
N SER A 45 -6.19 -7.22 -4.96
CA SER A 45 -5.41 -6.00 -4.83
C SER A 45 -4.72 -5.94 -3.47
N TYR A 46 -3.51 -5.39 -3.44
CA TYR A 46 -2.74 -5.12 -2.23
C TYR A 46 -2.67 -3.62 -2.00
N PHE A 47 -3.17 -3.16 -0.85
CA PHE A 47 -3.10 -1.77 -0.43
C PHE A 47 -2.15 -1.64 0.76
N LEU A 48 -1.22 -0.69 0.67
CA LEU A 48 -0.27 -0.33 1.72
C LEU A 48 -0.74 0.96 2.40
N HIS A 49 -0.80 0.94 3.74
CA HIS A 49 -1.14 2.13 4.53
C HIS A 49 0.12 2.94 4.83
N LEU A 50 0.27 4.08 4.15
CA LEU A 50 1.36 5.02 4.40
C LEU A 50 0.87 6.14 5.31
N ALA A 51 1.56 6.35 6.44
CA ALA A 51 1.30 7.47 7.34
C ALA A 51 2.47 8.46 7.26
N THR A 52 2.22 9.68 6.76
CA THR A 52 3.23 10.74 6.71
C THR A 52 2.88 11.86 7.69
N GLN A 53 3.90 12.48 8.28
CA GLN A 53 3.70 13.67 9.10
C GLN A 53 3.48 14.87 8.18
N LYS A 54 2.36 15.57 8.35
CA LYS A 54 2.11 16.82 7.63
C LYS A 54 2.95 17.92 8.27
N ALA A 55 3.98 18.39 7.58
CA ALA A 55 4.76 19.55 8.00
C ALA A 55 3.95 20.84 7.76
N GLY A 56 3.11 21.21 8.72
CA GLY A 56 2.36 22.46 8.71
C GLY A 56 2.57 23.23 10.01
N LYS A 57 2.81 24.55 9.90
CA LYS A 57 2.94 25.48 11.04
C LYS A 57 1.67 25.39 11.93
N GLY A 58 1.75 24.66 13.04
CA GLY A 58 0.79 24.74 14.14
C GLY A 58 -0.03 23.48 14.49
N ALA A 59 -0.04 22.43 13.66
CA ALA A 59 -0.70 21.17 14.02
C ALA A 59 0.03 19.97 13.40
N THR A 60 0.60 19.11 14.24
CA THR A 60 1.17 17.81 13.85
C THR A 60 0.05 16.85 13.48
N GLY A 61 -0.45 16.96 12.24
CA GLY A 61 -1.40 16.01 11.66
C GLY A 61 -0.66 14.83 11.02
N VAL A 62 -1.14 13.61 11.24
CA VAL A 62 -0.71 12.43 10.46
C VAL A 62 -1.65 12.30 9.26
N GLN A 63 -1.11 12.36 8.05
CA GLN A 63 -1.86 12.09 6.82
C GLN A 63 -1.68 10.61 6.46
N ARG A 64 -2.79 9.90 6.26
CA ARG A 64 -2.80 8.48 5.87
C ARG A 64 -3.18 8.36 4.41
N PHE A 65 -2.47 7.50 3.69
CA PHE A 65 -2.69 7.18 2.29
C PHE A 65 -2.81 5.66 2.12
N ASP A 66 -3.77 5.24 1.32
CA ASP A 66 -3.96 3.85 0.92
C ASP A 66 -3.40 3.69 -0.50
N LEU A 67 -2.22 3.10 -0.62
CA LEU A 67 -1.48 3.02 -1.88
C LEU A 67 -1.70 1.64 -2.51
N ASP A 68 -2.15 1.57 -3.77
CA ASP A 68 -2.24 0.30 -4.50
C ASP A 68 -0.83 -0.17 -4.88
N VAL A 69 -0.32 -1.16 -4.17
CA VAL A 69 1.02 -1.73 -4.36
C VAL A 69 0.99 -3.09 -5.07
N THR A 70 -0.14 -3.45 -5.69
CA THR A 70 -0.36 -4.78 -6.27
C THR A 70 0.75 -5.17 -7.25
N ASP A 71 1.12 -4.27 -8.16
CA ASP A 71 2.16 -4.53 -9.16
C ASP A 71 3.57 -4.62 -8.54
N LEU A 72 3.82 -3.90 -7.46
CA LEU A 72 5.10 -3.91 -6.75
C LEU A 72 5.28 -5.20 -5.93
N VAL A 73 4.18 -5.73 -5.42
CA VAL A 73 4.14 -7.05 -4.77
C VAL A 73 4.34 -8.16 -5.79
N ILE A 74 3.66 -8.09 -6.95
CA ILE A 74 3.79 -9.10 -8.02
C ILE A 74 5.21 -9.10 -8.62
N SER A 75 5.81 -7.93 -8.82
CA SER A 75 7.18 -7.79 -9.33
C SER A 75 8.27 -8.11 -8.28
N GLY A 76 7.90 -8.32 -7.01
CA GLY A 76 8.83 -8.66 -5.93
C GLY A 76 9.64 -7.48 -5.38
N GLN A 77 9.30 -6.25 -5.75
CA GLN A 77 9.90 -5.05 -5.17
C GLN A 77 9.44 -4.81 -3.72
N ILE A 78 8.22 -5.25 -3.41
CA ILE A 78 7.66 -5.28 -2.05
C ILE A 78 7.35 -6.73 -1.70
N ASP A 79 7.94 -7.23 -0.62
CA ASP A 79 7.61 -8.56 -0.12
C ASP A 79 6.40 -8.50 0.81
N LEU A 80 5.64 -9.59 0.85
CA LEU A 80 4.65 -9.82 1.90
C LEU A 80 5.31 -10.58 3.06
N GLY A 81 5.02 -10.17 4.29
CA GLY A 81 5.50 -10.81 5.52
C GLY A 81 4.39 -11.41 6.38
#